data_AF-A0A947K7W2-F1
#
_entry.id   AF-A0A947K7W2-F1
#
_cell.length_a   1.000
_cell.length_b   1.000
_cell.length_c   1.000
_cell.angle_alpha   90.00
_cell.angle_beta   90.00
_cell.angle_gamma   90.00
#
_symmetry.space_group_name_H-M   'P 1'
#
loop_
_entity.id
_entity.type
_entity.pdbx_description
1 polymer ?
#
loop_
_entity_poly.entity_id
_entity_poly.type
_entity_poly.pdbx_seq_one_letter_code
_entity_poly.pdbx_strand_id
1 'polypeptide(L)'
;MTLTKKLLVGVVTIMALALVLISVLINIGAVNNNRQLISDVLAQIQANQQRSLAALDESSGSIATELDTADQVVRKIVLDLYESSYQTLVRALANQIFPMIEGFDFAGAGEVIQKMLENAPAVKWVQFTTSETPTATDTYTFGTKIESENLIFSHKIKGDFAYLTIKLQVSLAEMAAIQDVSDTFNTINGLNAQLADQVRTGGSAFLKETEKFAQETSHAGNNQLILRTCLLVMVSLLVTAGILIFFLKRWVVTPIGNTVNGLSTSSDLVTGASRSISEAGRLIADATRDQAASLEETSASLEETSAMTNQNADNAKSANLLMTKASNTVQAAAHAMEQLSQKMASIVRVSEETSKINRTIDDISFQTNLLALNAAVEAARAGEAGAGFAVVADEVRNLAMRAAEAAKSSEELIGGTAKAVQEGVAMVRDTNQTFNDLADIVTQVATLVGEISVASSEQAKGITQISQAVSQQDKLIQQNAAESDQFEVNANNIMDEAITLNQMIEELGRLIGVQQQTTSSQKASRSTRLQLPPAGP
;
A
#
# COMPACT_ATOMS: atom_id res chain seq x y z
N MET A 1 -8.14 9.09 -3.00
CA MET A 1 -9.39 8.99 -2.21
C MET A 1 -9.97 10.40 -2.07
N THR A 2 -11.10 10.70 -2.72
CA THR A 2 -11.68 12.06 -2.66
C THR A 2 -12.07 12.39 -1.22
N LEU A 3 -11.82 13.64 -0.79
CA LEU A 3 -12.14 14.17 0.54
C LEU A 3 -13.57 13.81 0.97
N THR A 4 -14.49 13.78 0.01
CA THR A 4 -15.89 13.37 0.15
C THR A 4 -16.09 11.96 0.74
N LYS A 5 -15.24 10.98 0.40
CA LYS A 5 -15.37 9.60 0.91
C LYS A 5 -14.88 9.47 2.35
N LYS A 6 -13.81 10.18 2.73
CA LYS A 6 -13.34 10.23 4.12
C LYS A 6 -14.35 10.95 5.02
N LEU A 7 -14.93 12.04 4.51
CA LEU A 7 -15.90 12.84 5.23
C LEU A 7 -17.21 12.07 5.45
N LEU A 8 -17.66 11.26 4.48
CA LEU A 8 -18.84 10.42 4.63
C LEU A 8 -18.68 9.36 5.74
N VAL A 9 -17.54 8.66 5.79
CA VAL A 9 -17.29 7.64 6.83
C VAL A 9 -17.19 8.29 8.21
N GLY A 10 -16.49 9.43 8.32
CA GLY A 10 -16.39 10.17 9.59
C GLY A 10 -17.75 10.70 10.07
N VAL A 11 -18.58 11.24 9.17
CA VAL A 11 -19.91 11.75 9.54
C VAL A 11 -20.82 10.61 9.99
N VAL A 12 -20.81 9.47 9.30
CA VAL A 12 -21.66 8.31 9.65
C VAL A 12 -21.25 7.70 10.99
N THR A 13 -19.95 7.59 11.28
CA THR A 13 -19.48 7.06 12.57
C THR A 13 -19.80 8.01 13.73
N ILE A 14 -19.59 9.31 13.55
CA ILE A 14 -19.92 10.33 14.57
C ILE A 14 -21.43 10.37 14.85
N MET A 15 -22.26 10.33 13.79
CA MET A 15 -23.72 10.32 13.93
C MET A 15 -24.22 9.10 14.69
N ALA A 16 -23.68 7.91 14.42
CA ALA A 16 -24.07 6.70 15.12
C ALA A 16 -23.66 6.72 16.60
N LEU A 17 -22.46 7.24 16.91
CA LEU A 17 -21.97 7.38 18.29
C LEU A 17 -22.83 8.40 19.08
N ALA A 18 -23.23 9.50 18.45
CA ALA A 18 -24.12 10.49 19.05
C ALA A 18 -25.51 9.92 19.38
N LEU A 19 -26.10 9.14 18.48
CA LEU A 19 -27.41 8.50 18.70
C LEU A 19 -27.40 7.49 19.85
N VAL A 20 -26.31 6.73 19.99
CA VAL A 20 -26.10 5.81 21.12
C VAL A 20 -26.00 6.58 22.43
N LEU A 21 -25.21 7.65 22.47
CA LEU A 21 -25.02 8.48 23.67
C LEU A 21 -26.34 9.13 24.13
N ILE A 22 -27.11 9.69 23.19
CA ILE A 22 -28.42 10.31 23.48
C ILE A 22 -29.39 9.28 24.07
N SER A 23 -29.44 8.07 23.50
CA SER A 23 -30.34 7.01 23.98
C SER A 23 -29.99 6.55 25.41
N VAL A 24 -28.70 6.43 25.73
CA VAL A 24 -28.23 6.08 27.09
C VAL A 24 -28.58 7.18 28.09
N LEU A 25 -28.36 8.45 27.74
CA LEU A 25 -28.65 9.59 28.63
C LEU A 25 -30.15 9.71 28.94
N ILE A 26 -31.02 9.54 27.94
CA ILE A 26 -32.48 9.58 28.13
C ILE A 26 -32.92 8.49 29.13
N ASN A 27 -32.36 7.28 29.03
CA ASN A 27 -32.80 6.18 29.87
C ASN A 27 -32.28 6.25 31.32
N ILE A 28 -31.07 6.75 31.52
CA ILE A 28 -30.56 7.07 32.87
C ILE A 28 -31.47 8.12 33.54
N GLY A 29 -31.91 9.14 32.78
CA GLY A 29 -32.85 10.15 33.27
C GLY A 29 -34.19 9.54 33.68
N ALA A 30 -34.76 8.65 32.87
CA ALA A 30 -36.03 7.98 33.16
C ALA A 30 -35.99 7.13 34.45
N VAL A 31 -34.91 6.36 34.65
CA VAL A 31 -34.71 5.53 35.86
C VAL A 31 -34.59 6.38 37.12
N ASN A 32 -33.83 7.48 37.06
CA ASN A 32 -33.68 8.37 38.20
C ASN A 32 -34.99 9.05 38.58
N ASN A 33 -35.75 9.52 37.59
CA ASN A 33 -37.04 10.18 37.83
C ASN A 33 -38.06 9.21 38.46
N ASN A 34 -38.06 7.95 38.02
CA ASN A 34 -38.95 6.92 38.58
C ASN A 34 -38.62 6.58 40.05
N ARG A 35 -37.32 6.53 40.41
CA ARG A 35 -36.90 6.35 41.80
C ARG A 35 -37.35 7.50 42.69
N GLN A 36 -37.21 8.73 42.21
CA GLN A 36 -37.62 9.93 42.95
C GLN A 36 -39.13 9.95 43.18
N LEU A 37 -39.93 9.69 42.14
CA LEU A 37 -41.39 9.64 42.24
C LEU A 37 -41.88 8.65 43.32
N ILE A 38 -41.29 7.46 43.37
CA ILE A 38 -41.67 6.43 44.35
C ILE A 38 -41.30 6.85 45.77
N SER A 39 -40.13 7.44 45.96
CA SER A 39 -39.71 7.98 47.25
C SER A 39 -40.68 9.05 47.75
N ASP A 40 -41.08 9.98 46.86
CA ASP A 40 -41.97 11.08 47.21
C ASP A 40 -43.38 10.57 47.56
N VAL A 41 -43.91 9.61 46.79
CA VAL A 41 -45.21 8.99 47.06
C VAL A 41 -45.21 8.23 48.38
N LEU A 42 -44.17 7.44 48.66
CA LEU A 42 -44.08 6.69 49.93
C LEU A 42 -43.97 7.64 51.14
N ALA A 43 -43.16 8.70 51.04
CA ALA A 43 -43.06 9.72 52.08
C ALA A 43 -44.41 10.39 52.35
N GLN A 44 -45.19 10.68 51.29
CA GLN A 44 -46.50 11.29 51.42
C GLN A 44 -47.55 10.36 52.06
N ILE A 45 -47.54 9.08 51.69
CA ILE A 45 -48.44 8.08 52.30
C ILE A 45 -48.10 7.89 53.79
N GLN A 46 -46.81 7.82 54.13
CA GLN A 46 -46.36 7.70 55.52
C GLN A 46 -46.75 8.91 56.37
N ALA A 47 -46.59 10.12 55.85
CA ALA A 47 -47.02 11.35 56.52
C ALA A 47 -48.54 11.39 56.77
N ASN A 48 -49.35 10.93 55.81
CA ASN A 48 -50.81 10.85 55.97
C ASN A 48 -51.22 9.81 57.02
N GLN A 49 -50.55 8.66 57.07
CA GLN A 49 -50.85 7.64 58.09
C GLN A 49 -50.55 8.17 59.49
N GLN A 50 -49.42 8.87 59.67
CA GLN A 50 -49.04 9.42 60.97
C GLN A 50 -50.05 10.46 61.49
N ARG A 51 -50.57 11.32 60.61
CA ARG A 51 -51.66 12.25 60.96
C ARG A 51 -52.94 11.52 61.36
N SER A 52 -53.29 10.46 60.63
CA SER A 52 -54.50 9.68 60.89
C SER A 52 -54.44 8.96 62.23
N LEU A 53 -53.27 8.42 62.60
CA LEU A 53 -53.06 7.80 63.91
C LEU A 53 -53.10 8.81 65.06
N ALA A 54 -52.50 10.00 64.89
CA ALA A 54 -52.56 11.04 65.91
C ALA A 54 -54.01 11.49 66.18
N ALA A 55 -54.83 11.65 65.14
CA ALA A 55 -56.24 12.00 65.28
C ALA A 55 -57.06 10.87 65.95
N LEU A 56 -56.71 9.60 65.67
CA LEU A 56 -57.35 8.44 66.28
C LEU A 56 -57.06 8.37 67.78
N ASP A 57 -55.80 8.59 68.19
CA ASP A 57 -55.40 8.58 69.60
C ASP A 57 -56.11 9.70 70.39
N GLU A 58 -56.19 10.90 69.82
CA GLU A 58 -56.91 12.03 70.42
C GLU A 58 -58.40 11.74 70.58
N SER A 59 -59.06 11.23 69.53
CA SER A 59 -60.49 10.90 69.55
C SER A 59 -60.80 9.75 70.52
N SER A 60 -59.98 8.69 70.51
CA SER A 60 -60.16 7.53 71.41
C SER A 60 -60.00 7.95 72.87
N GLY A 61 -59.03 8.81 73.19
CA GLY A 61 -58.82 9.33 74.54
C GLY A 61 -59.97 10.23 75.03
N SER A 62 -60.51 11.08 74.15
CA SER A 62 -61.67 11.92 74.46
C SER A 62 -62.90 11.06 74.80
N ILE A 63 -63.20 10.04 73.98
CA ILE A 63 -64.33 9.11 74.21
C ILE A 63 -64.17 8.40 75.56
N ALA A 64 -62.96 7.93 75.89
CA ALA A 64 -62.70 7.27 77.16
C ALA A 64 -62.99 8.16 78.38
N THR A 65 -62.66 9.45 78.27
CA THR A 65 -62.88 10.44 79.34
C THR A 65 -64.37 10.80 79.49
N GLU A 66 -65.10 10.92 78.38
CA GLU A 66 -66.53 11.18 78.40
C GLU A 66 -67.33 10.02 78.99
N LEU A 67 -66.95 8.78 78.70
CA LEU A 67 -67.61 7.59 79.27
C LEU A 67 -67.44 7.51 80.79
N ASP A 68 -66.25 7.81 81.33
CA ASP A 68 -66.01 7.84 82.78
C ASP A 68 -66.85 8.93 83.47
N THR A 69 -66.96 10.10 82.83
CA THR A 69 -67.81 11.19 83.32
C THR A 69 -69.29 10.80 83.32
N ALA A 70 -69.75 10.09 82.29
CA ALA A 70 -71.13 9.63 82.18
C ALA A 70 -71.51 8.63 83.28
N ASP A 71 -70.61 7.69 83.62
CA ASP A 71 -70.82 6.72 84.70
C ASP A 71 -71.08 7.43 86.05
N GLN A 72 -70.24 8.39 86.41
CA GLN A 72 -70.40 9.15 87.65
C GLN A 72 -71.72 9.94 87.71
N VAL A 73 -72.15 10.51 86.59
CA VAL A 73 -73.41 11.27 86.50
C VAL A 73 -74.61 10.35 86.69
N VAL A 74 -74.64 9.18 86.05
CA VAL A 74 -75.75 8.23 86.19
C VAL A 74 -75.83 7.70 87.62
N ARG A 75 -74.68 7.37 88.24
CA ARG A 75 -74.64 6.95 89.66
C ARG A 75 -75.26 8.01 90.58
N LYS A 76 -74.97 9.28 90.35
CA LYS A 76 -75.55 10.40 91.12
C LYS A 76 -77.08 10.51 90.93
N ILE A 77 -77.56 10.43 89.68
CA ILE A 77 -79.00 10.51 89.38
C ILE A 77 -79.79 9.39 90.07
N VAL A 78 -79.27 8.16 90.03
CA VAL A 78 -79.94 7.01 90.64
C VAL A 78 -80.04 7.19 92.16
N LEU A 79 -78.97 7.66 92.81
CA LEU A 79 -78.96 7.92 94.26
C LEU A 79 -79.99 9.00 94.66
N ASP A 80 -80.06 10.12 93.94
CA ASP A 80 -81.02 11.20 94.21
C ASP A 80 -82.49 10.73 94.09
N LEU A 81 -82.79 9.84 93.12
CA LEU A 81 -84.13 9.30 92.92
C LEU A 81 -84.56 8.38 94.08
N TYR A 82 -83.63 7.57 94.58
CA TYR A 82 -83.89 6.72 95.75
C TYR A 82 -84.08 7.56 97.02
N GLU A 83 -83.29 8.61 97.22
CA GLU A 83 -83.44 9.53 98.36
C GLU A 83 -84.84 10.15 98.41
N SER A 84 -85.36 10.62 97.28
CA SER A 84 -86.73 11.16 97.19
C SER A 84 -87.82 10.12 97.50
N SER A 85 -87.67 8.91 96.97
CA SER A 85 -88.66 7.83 97.15
C SER A 85 -88.78 7.39 98.61
N TYR A 86 -87.66 7.18 99.30
CA TYR A 86 -87.68 6.71 100.69
C TYR A 86 -88.01 7.82 101.70
N GLN A 87 -87.65 9.08 101.42
CA GLN A 87 -88.19 10.22 102.17
C GLN A 87 -89.73 10.25 102.14
N THR A 88 -90.30 10.04 100.96
CA THR A 88 -91.76 10.00 100.78
C THR A 88 -92.39 8.82 101.53
N LEU A 89 -91.75 7.65 101.45
CA LEU A 89 -92.20 6.46 102.18
C LEU A 89 -92.22 6.69 103.70
N VAL A 90 -91.15 7.26 104.26
CA VAL A 90 -91.04 7.59 105.69
C VAL A 90 -92.13 8.58 106.13
N ARG A 91 -92.45 9.56 105.30
CA ARG A 91 -93.52 10.53 105.54
C ARG A 91 -94.90 9.88 105.54
N ALA A 92 -95.17 9.03 104.55
CA ALA A 92 -96.44 8.30 104.43
C ALA A 92 -96.66 7.38 105.63
N LEU A 93 -95.62 6.64 106.03
CA LEU A 93 -95.65 5.81 107.23
C LEU A 93 -95.93 6.62 108.48
N ALA A 94 -95.24 7.75 108.66
CA ALA A 94 -95.46 8.61 109.81
C ALA A 94 -96.91 9.10 109.86
N ASN A 95 -97.47 9.57 108.75
CA ASN A 95 -98.87 10.01 108.68
C ASN A 95 -99.87 8.88 108.92
N GLN A 96 -99.54 7.64 108.53
CA GLN A 96 -100.41 6.49 108.73
C GLN A 96 -100.46 6.05 110.19
N ILE A 97 -99.32 6.08 110.89
CA ILE A 97 -99.25 5.63 112.29
C ILE A 97 -99.53 6.77 113.28
N PHE A 98 -99.30 8.04 112.93
CA PHE A 98 -99.48 9.19 113.84
C PHE A 98 -100.87 9.26 114.53
N PRO A 99 -102.00 9.03 113.82
CA PRO A 99 -103.32 8.99 114.46
C PRO A 99 -103.45 7.84 115.48
N MET A 100 -102.77 6.72 115.24
CA MET A 100 -102.73 5.58 116.18
C MET A 100 -101.94 5.96 117.43
N ILE A 101 -100.84 6.71 117.27
CA ILE A 101 -100.05 7.24 118.39
C ILE A 101 -100.85 8.23 119.24
N GLU A 102 -101.63 9.14 118.62
CA GLU A 102 -102.55 10.04 119.35
C GLU A 102 -103.65 9.29 120.10
N GLY A 103 -104.12 8.16 119.54
CA GLY A 103 -105.06 7.25 120.18
C GLY A 103 -104.46 6.30 121.21
N PHE A 104 -103.16 6.42 121.52
CA PHE A 104 -102.38 5.49 122.37
C PHE A 104 -102.33 4.03 121.88
N ASP A 105 -102.60 3.77 120.59
CA ASP A 105 -102.49 2.46 119.94
C ASP A 105 -101.10 2.24 119.33
N PHE A 106 -100.12 2.02 120.22
CA PHE A 106 -98.72 1.77 119.82
C PHE A 106 -98.52 0.39 119.16
N ALA A 107 -99.37 -0.59 119.51
CA ALA A 107 -99.29 -1.94 118.95
C ALA A 107 -99.74 -1.95 117.49
N GLY A 108 -100.85 -1.26 117.15
CA GLY A 108 -101.30 -1.09 115.77
C GLY A 108 -100.28 -0.37 114.89
N ALA A 109 -99.64 0.67 115.42
CA ALA A 109 -98.54 1.36 114.73
C ALA A 109 -97.37 0.43 114.41
N GLY A 110 -97.02 -0.49 115.34
CA GLY A 110 -95.99 -1.49 115.12
C GLY A 110 -96.33 -2.49 114.01
N GLU A 111 -97.59 -2.93 113.91
CA GLU A 111 -98.02 -3.88 112.89
C GLU A 111 -97.94 -3.30 111.46
N VAL A 112 -98.22 -2.00 111.29
CA VAL A 112 -98.05 -1.30 110.00
C VAL A 112 -96.58 -1.29 109.56
N ILE A 113 -95.66 -1.01 110.50
CA ILE A 113 -94.23 -1.02 110.21
C ILE A 113 -93.73 -2.43 109.88
N GLN A 114 -94.21 -3.44 110.60
CA GLN A 114 -93.88 -4.84 110.34
C GLN A 114 -94.31 -5.25 108.92
N LYS A 115 -95.56 -4.95 108.52
CA LYS A 115 -96.06 -5.23 107.16
C LYS A 115 -95.32 -4.47 106.08
N MET A 116 -94.84 -3.27 106.36
CA MET A 116 -94.01 -2.54 105.39
C MET A 116 -92.63 -3.18 105.25
N LEU A 117 -91.99 -3.59 106.34
CA LEU A 117 -90.71 -4.30 106.31
C LEU A 117 -90.79 -5.61 105.51
N GLU A 118 -91.92 -6.33 105.57
CA GLU A 118 -92.14 -7.53 104.75
C GLU A 118 -92.24 -7.22 103.24
N ASN A 119 -92.76 -6.05 102.87
CA ASN A 119 -92.99 -5.67 101.47
C ASN A 119 -91.90 -4.76 100.87
N ALA A 120 -91.00 -4.23 101.69
CA ALA A 120 -89.94 -3.31 101.27
C ALA A 120 -88.57 -3.89 101.67
N PRO A 121 -88.04 -4.88 100.93
CA PRO A 121 -86.85 -5.64 101.33
C PRO A 121 -85.59 -4.76 101.51
N ALA A 122 -85.49 -3.66 100.76
CA ALA A 122 -84.39 -2.73 100.87
C ALA A 122 -84.38 -1.97 102.22
N VAL A 123 -85.53 -1.84 102.88
CA VAL A 123 -85.65 -1.26 104.23
C VAL A 123 -85.25 -2.31 105.25
N LYS A 124 -84.13 -2.09 105.95
CA LYS A 124 -83.61 -3.08 106.90
C LYS A 124 -83.99 -2.80 108.34
N TRP A 125 -84.23 -1.53 108.66
CA TRP A 125 -84.46 -1.10 110.03
C TRP A 125 -85.38 0.09 110.09
N VAL A 126 -86.33 0.08 111.03
CA VAL A 126 -87.25 1.19 111.29
C VAL A 126 -87.36 1.39 112.79
N GLN A 127 -87.31 2.63 113.24
CA GLN A 127 -87.53 3.00 114.64
C GLN A 127 -88.52 4.13 114.69
N PHE A 128 -89.53 4.06 115.56
CA PHE A 128 -90.31 5.24 115.90
C PHE A 128 -90.28 5.57 117.38
N THR A 129 -90.38 6.85 117.71
CA THR A 129 -90.38 7.34 119.09
C THR A 129 -91.55 8.28 119.36
N THR A 130 -92.17 8.18 120.53
CA THR A 130 -93.44 8.84 120.84
C THR A 130 -93.33 10.06 121.76
N SER A 131 -92.10 10.47 122.09
CA SER A 131 -91.78 11.61 122.96
C SER A 131 -90.73 12.50 122.30
N GLU A 132 -90.77 13.80 122.63
CA GLU A 132 -89.81 14.81 122.15
C GLU A 132 -88.41 14.57 122.73
N THR A 133 -88.34 14.02 123.94
CA THR A 133 -87.12 13.51 124.58
C THR A 133 -87.34 12.04 124.95
N PRO A 134 -87.23 11.12 123.97
CA PRO A 134 -87.69 9.76 124.14
C PRO A 134 -86.77 8.98 125.08
N THR A 135 -87.40 8.31 126.04
CA THR A 135 -86.76 7.29 126.86
C THR A 135 -86.92 5.91 126.23
N ALA A 136 -86.34 4.86 126.83
CA ALA A 136 -86.44 3.50 126.29
C ALA A 136 -87.89 3.02 126.18
N THR A 137 -88.78 3.48 127.07
CA THR A 137 -90.22 3.17 127.02
C THR A 137 -90.96 3.88 125.89
N ASP A 138 -90.38 4.95 125.33
CA ASP A 138 -90.98 5.75 124.26
C ASP A 138 -90.42 5.38 122.88
N THR A 139 -89.68 4.27 122.77
CA THR A 139 -88.94 3.89 121.55
C THR A 139 -89.32 2.48 121.10
N TYR A 140 -89.76 2.39 119.85
CA TYR A 140 -90.18 1.14 119.21
C TYR A 140 -89.29 0.90 118.00
N THR A 141 -88.71 -0.29 117.90
CA THR A 141 -87.71 -0.62 116.87
C THR A 141 -88.09 -1.93 116.18
N PHE A 142 -87.94 -1.95 114.86
CA PHE A 142 -88.31 -3.03 113.97
C PHE A 142 -87.17 -3.31 112.99
N GLY A 143 -86.96 -4.58 112.67
CA GLY A 143 -85.86 -5.02 111.81
C GLY A 143 -84.49 -4.94 112.49
N THR A 144 -83.43 -4.99 111.69
CA THR A 144 -82.03 -5.03 112.16
C THR A 144 -81.23 -3.94 111.47
N LYS A 145 -80.58 -3.08 112.27
CA LYS A 145 -79.75 -2.00 111.76
C LYS A 145 -78.48 -2.57 111.11
N ILE A 146 -78.16 -2.14 109.90
CA ILE A 146 -76.99 -2.58 109.12
C ILE A 146 -75.86 -1.54 109.15
N GLU A 147 -74.61 -2.01 109.00
CA GLU A 147 -73.40 -1.17 108.97
C GLU A 147 -72.80 -0.97 107.56
N SER A 148 -73.26 -1.70 106.53
CA SER A 148 -72.81 -1.52 105.13
C SER A 148 -73.29 -0.19 104.53
N GLU A 149 -72.88 0.17 103.31
CA GLU A 149 -73.41 1.37 102.62
C GLU A 149 -74.95 1.43 102.72
N ASN A 150 -75.45 2.47 103.38
CA ASN A 150 -76.86 2.62 103.71
C ASN A 150 -77.26 4.10 103.72
N LEU A 151 -78.56 4.35 103.58
CA LEU A 151 -79.17 5.66 103.77
C LEU A 151 -80.19 5.61 104.91
N ILE A 152 -80.18 6.60 105.80
CA ILE A 152 -81.14 6.72 106.90
C ILE A 152 -82.04 7.90 106.65
N PHE A 153 -83.34 7.63 106.54
CA PHE A 153 -84.41 8.60 106.38
C PHE A 153 -85.09 8.81 107.73
N SER A 154 -85.55 10.04 108.00
CA SER A 154 -86.29 10.32 109.23
C SER A 154 -87.36 11.37 109.02
N HIS A 155 -88.50 11.21 109.68
CA HIS A 155 -89.57 12.20 109.69
C HIS A 155 -90.14 12.40 111.08
N LYS A 156 -90.55 13.63 111.36
CA LYS A 156 -91.04 14.07 112.65
C LYS A 156 -92.39 14.74 112.50
N ILE A 157 -93.34 14.37 113.33
CA ILE A 157 -94.68 14.96 113.41
C ILE A 157 -94.97 15.29 114.87
N LYS A 158 -95.50 16.49 115.14
CA LYS A 158 -95.90 16.97 116.46
C LYS A 158 -97.34 17.46 116.38
N GLY A 159 -98.23 16.84 117.15
CA GLY A 159 -99.62 17.26 117.34
C GLY A 159 -99.76 17.98 118.69
N ASP A 160 -100.99 18.37 119.02
CA ASP A 160 -101.27 19.08 120.28
C ASP A 160 -101.01 18.20 121.52
N PHE A 161 -101.14 16.88 121.38
CA PHE A 161 -101.04 15.93 122.50
C PHE A 161 -100.11 14.72 122.23
N ALA A 162 -99.46 14.62 121.07
CA ALA A 162 -98.55 13.52 120.74
C ALA A 162 -97.33 13.97 119.92
N TYR A 163 -96.23 13.22 120.05
CA TYR A 163 -95.02 13.39 119.25
C TYR A 163 -94.69 12.09 118.54
N LEU A 164 -94.22 12.15 117.29
CA LEU A 164 -93.74 10.98 116.56
C LEU A 164 -92.47 11.35 115.81
N THR A 165 -91.40 10.59 116.02
CA THR A 165 -90.28 10.55 115.07
C THR A 165 -90.16 9.16 114.53
N ILE A 166 -90.24 8.96 113.21
CA ILE A 166 -89.88 7.71 112.56
C ILE A 166 -88.52 7.84 111.88
N LYS A 167 -87.68 6.82 111.99
CA LYS A 167 -86.41 6.65 111.29
C LYS A 167 -86.46 5.33 110.55
N LEU A 168 -85.91 5.31 109.34
CA LEU A 168 -85.92 4.17 108.44
C LEU A 168 -84.57 4.08 107.75
N GLN A 169 -83.93 2.92 107.77
CA GLN A 169 -82.65 2.67 107.11
C GLN A 169 -82.84 1.75 105.91
N VAL A 170 -82.24 2.13 104.78
CA VAL A 170 -82.24 1.39 103.52
C VAL A 170 -80.83 0.95 103.14
N SER A 171 -80.67 -0.28 102.68
CA SER A 171 -79.41 -0.80 102.15
C SER A 171 -79.16 -0.34 100.71
N LEU A 172 -77.99 0.22 100.42
CA LEU A 172 -77.56 0.55 99.05
C LEU A 172 -77.10 -0.70 98.29
N ALA A 173 -76.63 -1.75 98.99
CA ALA A 173 -76.11 -2.97 98.38
C ALA A 173 -77.18 -3.81 97.65
N GLU A 174 -78.47 -3.62 97.95
CA GLU A 174 -79.57 -4.28 97.22
C GLU A 174 -80.07 -3.47 96.01
N MET A 175 -79.44 -2.32 95.71
CA MET A 175 -79.74 -1.50 94.53
C MET A 175 -78.90 -1.94 93.32
N ALA A 176 -79.17 -3.16 92.81
CA ALA A 176 -78.42 -3.80 91.71
C ALA A 176 -78.27 -2.92 90.45
N ALA A 177 -79.18 -1.98 90.21
CA ALA A 177 -79.17 -1.09 89.05
C ALA A 177 -77.93 -0.16 88.95
N ILE A 178 -77.25 0.15 90.07
CA ILE A 178 -76.06 1.03 90.04
C ILE A 178 -74.83 0.28 89.52
N GLN A 179 -74.71 -1.02 89.80
CA GLN A 179 -73.53 -1.80 89.41
C GLN A 179 -73.55 -2.15 87.91
N ASP A 180 -74.70 -2.56 87.37
CA ASP A 180 -74.84 -2.96 85.96
C ASP A 180 -74.49 -1.82 84.97
N VAL A 181 -74.78 -0.58 85.34
CA VAL A 181 -74.46 0.60 84.51
C VAL A 181 -72.95 0.84 84.43
N SER A 182 -72.26 0.77 85.56
CA SER A 182 -70.80 0.92 85.63
C SER A 182 -70.08 -0.17 84.81
N ASP A 183 -70.54 -1.41 84.90
CA ASP A 183 -69.97 -2.52 84.14
C ASP A 183 -70.17 -2.34 82.61
N THR A 184 -71.29 -1.73 82.22
CA THR A 184 -71.57 -1.40 80.81
C THR A 184 -70.61 -0.34 80.27
N PHE A 185 -70.40 0.77 81.00
CA PHE A 185 -69.47 1.83 80.58
C PHE A 185 -68.02 1.31 80.49
N ASN A 186 -67.59 0.49 81.44
CA ASN A 186 -66.27 -0.14 81.40
C ASN A 186 -66.09 -1.05 80.18
N THR A 187 -67.12 -1.80 79.80
CA THR A 187 -67.09 -2.66 78.61
C THR A 187 -66.95 -1.85 77.33
N ILE A 188 -67.72 -0.76 77.19
CA ILE A 188 -67.65 0.11 76.01
C ILE A 188 -66.27 0.76 75.90
N ASN A 189 -65.69 1.19 77.03
CA ASN A 189 -64.37 1.80 77.04
C ASN A 189 -63.27 0.79 76.66
N GLY A 190 -63.39 -0.47 77.08
CA GLY A 190 -62.53 -1.56 76.65
C GLY A 190 -62.61 -1.85 75.13
N LEU A 191 -63.82 -1.82 74.56
CA LEU A 191 -64.02 -1.99 73.11
C LEU A 191 -63.44 -0.82 72.30
N ASN A 192 -63.56 0.41 72.81
CA ASN A 192 -62.97 1.60 72.20
C ASN A 192 -61.44 1.47 72.08
N ALA A 193 -60.78 1.00 73.15
CA ALA A 193 -59.34 0.74 73.14
C ALA A 193 -58.93 -0.37 72.13
N GLN A 194 -59.72 -1.44 72.01
CA GLN A 194 -59.46 -2.50 71.03
C GLN A 194 -59.60 -2.01 69.58
N LEU A 195 -60.60 -1.19 69.28
CA LEU A 195 -60.80 -0.63 67.95
C LEU A 195 -59.61 0.26 67.53
N ALA A 196 -59.12 1.10 68.44
CA ALA A 196 -57.95 1.93 68.19
C ALA A 196 -56.69 1.09 67.89
N ASP A 197 -56.48 -0.01 68.59
CA ASP A 197 -55.37 -0.94 68.35
C ASP A 197 -55.48 -1.68 67.01
N GLN A 198 -56.69 -2.11 66.62
CA GLN A 198 -56.94 -2.74 65.32
C GLN A 198 -56.67 -1.80 64.14
N VAL A 199 -57.11 -0.53 64.23
CA VAL A 199 -56.85 0.46 63.18
C VAL A 199 -55.34 0.77 63.08
N ARG A 200 -54.65 0.83 64.22
CA ARG A 200 -53.19 1.05 64.29
C ARG A 200 -52.38 -0.08 63.65
N THR A 201 -52.69 -1.33 64.01
CA THR A 201 -52.03 -2.51 63.46
C THR A 201 -52.35 -2.69 61.97
N GLY A 202 -53.61 -2.53 61.55
CA GLY A 202 -54.00 -2.59 60.14
C GLY A 202 -53.32 -1.53 59.26
N GLY A 203 -53.24 -0.28 59.73
CA GLY A 203 -52.58 0.80 58.98
C GLY A 203 -51.08 0.56 58.74
N SER A 204 -50.37 0.03 59.75
CA SER A 204 -48.93 -0.25 59.61
C SER A 204 -48.64 -1.42 58.67
N ALA A 205 -49.49 -2.45 58.66
CA ALA A 205 -49.38 -3.56 57.71
C ALA A 205 -49.60 -3.10 56.26
N PHE A 206 -50.60 -2.25 56.02
CA PHE A 206 -50.89 -1.70 54.69
C PHE A 206 -49.73 -0.87 54.12
N LEU A 207 -49.04 -0.07 54.95
CA LEU A 207 -47.86 0.68 54.50
C LEU A 207 -46.74 -0.24 54.03
N LYS A 208 -46.46 -1.29 54.80
CA LYS A 208 -45.38 -2.23 54.47
C LYS A 208 -45.65 -2.99 53.17
N GLU A 209 -46.91 -3.36 52.93
CA GLU A 209 -47.36 -3.96 51.67
C GLU A 209 -47.21 -2.98 50.49
N THR A 210 -47.60 -1.72 50.70
CA THR A 210 -47.53 -0.65 49.67
C THR A 210 -46.07 -0.32 49.31
N GLU A 211 -45.18 -0.26 50.30
CA GLU A 211 -43.74 -0.06 50.10
C GLU A 211 -43.13 -1.20 49.27
N LYS A 212 -43.46 -2.45 49.62
CA LYS A 212 -42.98 -3.62 48.89
C LYS A 212 -43.49 -3.66 47.45
N PHE A 213 -44.78 -3.38 47.22
CA PHE A 213 -45.37 -3.33 45.89
C PHE A 213 -44.75 -2.22 45.01
N ALA A 214 -44.52 -1.03 45.57
CA ALA A 214 -43.89 0.07 44.87
C ALA A 214 -42.44 -0.25 44.48
N GLN A 215 -41.66 -0.86 45.38
CA GLN A 215 -40.29 -1.28 45.10
C GLN A 215 -40.22 -2.39 44.03
N GLU A 216 -41.04 -3.44 44.14
CA GLU A 216 -41.06 -4.54 43.17
C GLU A 216 -41.46 -4.07 41.75
N THR A 217 -42.47 -3.22 41.65
CA THR A 217 -42.92 -2.65 40.38
C THR A 217 -41.85 -1.74 39.75
N SER A 218 -41.13 -0.97 40.57
CA SER A 218 -39.99 -0.14 40.11
C SER A 218 -38.85 -0.98 39.55
N HIS A 219 -38.48 -2.06 40.25
CA HIS A 219 -37.39 -2.93 39.85
C HIS A 219 -37.70 -3.65 38.52
N ALA A 220 -38.94 -4.12 38.33
CA ALA A 220 -39.36 -4.72 37.07
C ALA A 220 -39.31 -3.73 35.90
N GLY A 221 -39.80 -2.49 36.09
CA GLY A 221 -39.76 -1.44 35.07
C GLY A 221 -38.34 -1.02 34.68
N ASN A 222 -37.46 -0.82 35.67
CA ASN A 222 -36.07 -0.44 35.43
C ASN A 222 -35.29 -1.54 34.68
N ASN A 223 -35.50 -2.83 35.02
CA ASN A 223 -34.83 -3.93 34.34
C ASN A 223 -35.26 -4.05 32.86
N GLN A 224 -36.53 -3.80 32.55
CA GLN A 224 -37.00 -3.81 31.15
C GLN A 224 -36.42 -2.64 30.33
N LEU A 225 -36.30 -1.45 30.93
CA LEU A 225 -35.70 -0.28 30.26
C LEU A 225 -34.21 -0.47 29.98
N ILE A 226 -33.45 -1.00 30.94
CA ILE A 226 -32.01 -1.26 30.77
C ILE A 226 -31.78 -2.31 29.67
N LEU A 227 -32.53 -3.43 29.68
CA LEU A 227 -32.35 -4.51 28.72
C LEU A 227 -32.62 -4.09 27.27
N ARG A 228 -33.66 -3.28 27.02
CA ARG A 228 -33.94 -2.71 25.69
C ARG A 228 -32.83 -1.77 25.20
N THR A 229 -32.23 -0.98 26.09
CA THR A 229 -31.13 -0.07 25.76
C THR A 229 -29.88 -0.83 25.37
N CYS A 230 -29.51 -1.85 26.15
CA CYS A 230 -28.35 -2.70 25.85
C CYS A 230 -28.47 -3.36 24.47
N LEU A 231 -29.68 -3.83 24.11
CA LEU A 231 -29.93 -4.45 22.80
C LEU A 231 -29.78 -3.44 21.65
N LEU A 232 -30.35 -2.22 21.79
CA LEU A 232 -30.21 -1.17 20.78
C LEU A 232 -28.76 -0.72 20.57
N VAL A 233 -28.00 -0.57 21.66
CA VAL A 233 -26.57 -0.22 21.59
C VAL A 233 -25.78 -1.34 20.90
N MET A 234 -26.04 -2.60 21.23
CA MET A 234 -25.38 -3.75 20.60
C MET A 234 -25.65 -3.80 19.09
N VAL A 235 -26.91 -3.64 18.67
CA VAL A 235 -27.27 -3.62 17.23
C VAL A 235 -26.61 -2.44 16.51
N SER A 236 -26.60 -1.25 17.11
CA SER A 236 -25.95 -0.06 16.54
C SER A 236 -24.44 -0.25 16.37
N LEU A 237 -23.77 -0.91 17.33
CA LEU A 237 -22.34 -1.22 17.22
C LEU A 237 -22.05 -2.25 16.12
N LEU A 238 -22.88 -3.29 15.99
CA LEU A 238 -22.72 -4.30 14.95
C LEU A 238 -22.91 -3.71 13.54
N VAL A 239 -23.92 -2.85 13.35
CA VAL A 239 -24.18 -2.19 12.06
C VAL A 239 -23.04 -1.25 11.68
N THR A 240 -22.56 -0.42 12.63
CA THR A 240 -21.44 0.49 12.37
C THR A 240 -20.14 -0.25 12.06
N ALA A 241 -19.84 -1.34 12.78
CA ALA A 241 -18.70 -2.21 12.49
C ALA A 241 -18.81 -2.85 11.09
N GLY A 242 -19.98 -3.38 10.72
CA GLY A 242 -20.20 -3.98 9.39
C GLY A 242 -20.03 -2.98 8.24
N ILE A 243 -20.58 -1.77 8.39
CA ILE A 243 -20.43 -0.68 7.42
C ILE A 243 -18.95 -0.28 7.30
N LEU A 244 -18.24 -0.15 8.41
CA LEU A 244 -16.81 0.18 8.43
C LEU A 244 -15.97 -0.89 7.70
N ILE A 245 -16.21 -2.18 7.98
CA ILE A 245 -15.52 -3.29 7.32
C ILE A 245 -15.79 -3.31 5.81
N PHE A 246 -17.05 -3.11 5.40
CA PHE A 246 -17.41 -3.06 3.98
C PHE A 246 -16.68 -1.92 3.24
N PHE A 247 -16.64 -0.72 3.83
CA PHE A 247 -15.93 0.41 3.25
C PHE A 247 -14.41 0.21 3.25
N LEU A 248 -13.82 -0.34 4.32
CA LEU A 248 -12.40 -0.66 4.37
C LEU A 248 -12.01 -1.63 3.25
N LYS A 249 -12.79 -2.70 3.08
CA LYS A 249 -12.57 -3.68 2.01
C LYS A 249 -12.69 -3.03 0.62
N ARG A 250 -13.78 -2.30 0.38
CA ARG A 250 -14.10 -1.74 -0.94
C ARG A 250 -13.17 -0.60 -1.35
N TRP A 251 -12.70 0.21 -0.41
CA TRP A 251 -11.95 1.44 -0.72
C TRP A 251 -10.46 1.38 -0.44
N VAL A 252 -10.01 0.46 0.41
CA VAL A 252 -8.60 0.30 0.76
C VAL A 252 -8.07 -1.02 0.20
N VAL A 253 -8.68 -2.15 0.57
CA VAL A 253 -8.15 -3.48 0.20
C VAL A 253 -8.22 -3.74 -1.30
N THR A 254 -9.36 -3.52 -1.95
CA THR A 254 -9.51 -3.81 -3.39
C THR A 254 -8.56 -2.97 -4.28
N PRO A 255 -8.44 -1.65 -4.11
CA PRO A 255 -7.52 -0.86 -4.93
C PRO A 255 -6.06 -1.24 -4.69
N ILE A 256 -5.64 -1.45 -3.43
CA ILE A 256 -4.27 -1.87 -3.14
C ILE A 256 -3.99 -3.25 -3.74
N GLY A 257 -4.92 -4.19 -3.66
CA GLY A 257 -4.78 -5.50 -4.30
C GLY A 257 -4.61 -5.43 -5.82
N ASN A 258 -5.37 -4.55 -6.49
CA ASN A 258 -5.20 -4.32 -7.93
C ASN A 258 -3.83 -3.70 -8.25
N THR A 259 -3.37 -2.74 -7.44
CA THR A 259 -2.04 -2.15 -7.59
C THR A 259 -0.93 -3.18 -7.36
N VAL A 260 -1.03 -4.03 -6.33
CA VAL A 260 -0.11 -5.14 -6.04
C VAL A 260 0.00 -6.09 -7.24
N ASN A 261 -1.13 -6.50 -7.82
CA ASN A 261 -1.13 -7.36 -9.01
C ASN A 261 -0.50 -6.68 -10.23
N GLY A 262 -0.81 -5.40 -10.45
CA GLY A 262 -0.20 -4.60 -11.52
C GLY A 262 1.31 -4.41 -11.34
N LEU A 263 1.76 -4.18 -10.10
CA LEU A 263 3.17 -4.08 -9.74
C LEU A 263 3.90 -5.42 -9.94
N SER A 264 3.32 -6.53 -9.50
CA SER A 264 3.89 -7.87 -9.69
C SER A 264 4.04 -8.21 -11.17
N THR A 265 3.00 -7.95 -11.98
CA THR A 265 3.08 -8.16 -13.43
C THR A 265 4.14 -7.28 -14.07
N SER A 266 4.26 -6.02 -13.64
CA SER A 266 5.28 -5.10 -14.15
C SER A 266 6.69 -5.56 -13.76
N SER A 267 6.87 -6.07 -12.54
CA SER A 267 8.15 -6.61 -12.07
C SER A 267 8.59 -7.83 -12.86
N ASP A 268 7.65 -8.73 -13.19
CA ASP A 268 7.92 -9.91 -14.01
C ASP A 268 8.33 -9.52 -15.44
N LEU A 269 7.67 -8.49 -16.01
CA LEU A 269 8.06 -7.91 -17.30
C LEU A 269 9.46 -7.30 -17.26
N VAL A 270 9.81 -6.55 -16.20
CA VAL A 270 11.15 -5.98 -16.00
C VAL A 270 12.18 -7.10 -15.90
N THR A 271 11.92 -8.15 -15.12
CA THR A 271 12.80 -9.33 -15.01
C THR A 271 13.03 -10.00 -16.36
N GLY A 272 11.96 -10.17 -17.15
CA GLY A 272 12.04 -10.71 -18.51
C GLY A 272 12.88 -9.83 -19.45
N ALA A 273 12.64 -8.52 -19.43
CA ALA A 273 13.37 -7.56 -20.24
C ALA A 273 14.86 -7.52 -19.87
N SER A 274 15.20 -7.55 -18.58
CA SER A 274 16.59 -7.60 -18.12
C SER A 274 17.33 -8.84 -18.64
N ARG A 275 16.69 -10.02 -18.62
CA ARG A 275 17.30 -11.23 -19.21
C ARG A 275 17.57 -11.08 -20.70
N SER A 276 16.65 -10.48 -21.45
CA SER A 276 16.85 -10.21 -22.87
C SER A 276 17.98 -9.19 -23.11
N ILE A 277 18.12 -8.18 -22.25
CA ILE A 277 19.25 -7.22 -22.34
C ILE A 277 20.57 -7.92 -22.05
N SER A 278 20.64 -8.77 -21.02
CA SER A 278 21.85 -9.56 -20.72
C SER A 278 22.24 -10.48 -21.88
N GLU A 279 21.25 -11.18 -22.48
CA GLU A 279 21.50 -12.02 -23.67
C GLU A 279 21.97 -11.20 -24.88
N ALA A 280 21.37 -10.03 -25.12
CA ALA A 280 21.80 -9.10 -26.15
C ALA A 280 23.23 -8.59 -25.91
N GLY A 281 23.57 -8.26 -24.66
CA GLY A 281 24.94 -7.92 -24.26
C GLY A 281 25.90 -9.04 -24.63
N ARG A 282 25.63 -10.29 -24.22
CA ARG A 282 26.49 -11.42 -24.57
C ARG A 282 26.68 -11.60 -26.09
N LEU A 283 25.62 -11.44 -26.87
CA LEU A 283 25.71 -11.50 -28.34
C LEU A 283 26.58 -10.38 -28.91
N ILE A 284 26.49 -9.16 -28.34
CA ILE A 284 27.38 -8.06 -28.72
C ILE A 284 28.83 -8.39 -28.35
N ALA A 285 29.09 -8.95 -27.17
CA ALA A 285 30.44 -9.39 -26.78
C ALA A 285 31.03 -10.40 -27.77
N ASP A 286 30.24 -11.41 -28.15
CA ASP A 286 30.67 -12.44 -29.10
C ASP A 286 30.94 -11.83 -30.49
N ALA A 287 30.03 -11.01 -31.01
CA ALA A 287 30.23 -10.30 -32.27
C ALA A 287 31.44 -9.36 -32.23
N THR A 288 31.69 -8.71 -31.10
CA THR A 288 32.84 -7.83 -30.89
C THR A 288 34.16 -8.62 -30.90
N ARG A 289 34.18 -9.83 -30.33
CA ARG A 289 35.34 -10.73 -30.41
C ARG A 289 35.63 -11.19 -31.83
N ASP A 290 34.60 -11.58 -32.57
CA ASP A 290 34.73 -11.99 -33.98
C ASP A 290 35.22 -10.82 -34.85
N GLN A 291 34.70 -9.61 -34.58
CA GLN A 291 35.14 -8.40 -35.25
C GLN A 291 36.58 -8.04 -34.91
N ALA A 292 37.01 -8.22 -33.65
CA ALA A 292 38.40 -8.00 -33.24
C ALA A 292 39.35 -8.95 -34.00
N ALA A 293 39.02 -10.24 -34.08
CA ALA A 293 39.83 -11.22 -34.81
C ALA A 293 39.92 -10.88 -36.31
N SER A 294 38.80 -10.49 -36.92
CA SER A 294 38.76 -10.07 -38.33
C SER A 294 39.57 -8.80 -38.57
N LEU A 295 39.57 -7.87 -37.62
CA LEU A 295 40.35 -6.64 -37.68
C LEU A 295 41.85 -6.90 -37.53
N GLU A 296 42.24 -7.88 -36.70
CA GLU A 296 43.63 -8.31 -36.55
C GLU A 296 44.17 -8.92 -37.86
N GLU A 297 43.40 -9.78 -38.53
CA GLU A 297 43.74 -10.32 -39.86
C GLU A 297 43.81 -9.22 -40.93
N THR A 298 42.87 -8.27 -40.89
CA THR A 298 42.88 -7.10 -41.80
C THR A 298 44.11 -6.23 -41.57
N SER A 299 44.49 -6.00 -40.30
CA SER A 299 45.68 -5.23 -39.95
C SER A 299 46.96 -5.92 -40.45
N ALA A 300 47.09 -7.23 -40.25
CA ALA A 300 48.22 -8.00 -40.77
C ALA A 300 48.31 -7.93 -42.30
N SER A 301 47.16 -8.06 -42.99
CA SER A 301 47.09 -7.94 -44.45
C SER A 301 47.47 -6.53 -44.94
N LEU A 302 47.12 -5.49 -44.19
CA LEU A 302 47.50 -4.10 -44.48
C LEU A 302 49.00 -3.85 -44.28
N GLU A 303 49.61 -4.43 -43.24
CA GLU A 303 51.06 -4.36 -43.05
C GLU A 303 51.80 -5.03 -44.21
N GLU A 304 51.36 -6.23 -44.62
CA GLU A 304 51.93 -6.94 -45.76
C GLU A 304 51.75 -6.15 -47.06
N THR A 305 50.55 -5.62 -47.31
CA THR A 305 50.26 -4.80 -48.50
C THR A 305 51.07 -3.51 -48.51
N SER A 306 51.26 -2.87 -47.34
CA SER A 306 52.11 -1.69 -47.19
C SER A 306 53.57 -2.00 -47.54
N ALA A 307 54.10 -3.12 -47.01
CA ALA A 307 55.46 -3.56 -47.30
C ALA A 307 55.65 -3.85 -48.79
N MET A 308 54.73 -4.60 -49.42
CA MET A 308 54.76 -4.90 -50.85
C MET A 308 54.67 -3.63 -51.71
N THR A 309 53.83 -2.68 -51.32
CA THR A 309 53.66 -1.42 -52.07
C THR A 309 54.92 -0.55 -52.02
N ASN A 310 55.56 -0.46 -50.84
CA ASN A 310 56.86 0.23 -50.71
C ASN A 310 57.94 -0.47 -51.54
N GLN A 311 58.00 -1.81 -51.49
CA GLN A 311 58.93 -2.58 -52.30
C GLN A 311 58.70 -2.37 -53.81
N ASN A 312 57.45 -2.28 -54.25
CA ASN A 312 57.10 -1.98 -55.65
C ASN A 312 57.57 -0.57 -56.06
N ALA A 313 57.41 0.43 -55.20
CA ALA A 313 57.91 1.78 -55.45
C ALA A 313 59.44 1.81 -55.61
N ASP A 314 60.17 1.11 -54.74
CA ASP A 314 61.64 1.00 -54.80
C ASP A 314 62.11 0.20 -56.03
N ASN A 315 61.43 -0.88 -56.37
CA ASN A 315 61.68 -1.67 -57.57
C ASN A 315 61.45 -0.84 -58.84
N ALA A 316 60.36 -0.07 -58.91
CA ALA A 316 60.08 0.82 -60.02
C ALA A 316 61.15 1.91 -60.15
N LYS A 317 61.58 2.51 -59.04
CA LYS A 317 62.69 3.49 -59.04
C LYS A 317 63.99 2.89 -59.57
N SER A 318 64.30 1.66 -59.15
CA SER A 318 65.49 0.93 -59.60
C SER A 318 65.40 0.56 -61.09
N ALA A 319 64.23 0.11 -61.55
CA ALA A 319 63.96 -0.17 -62.95
C ALA A 319 64.10 1.10 -63.81
N ASN A 320 63.62 2.25 -63.34
CA ASN A 320 63.74 3.52 -64.06
C ASN A 320 65.22 3.93 -64.26
N LEU A 321 66.07 3.70 -63.25
CA LEU A 321 67.52 3.92 -63.36
C LEU A 321 68.16 2.99 -64.41
N LEU A 322 67.77 1.71 -64.42
CA LEU A 322 68.23 0.75 -65.44
C LEU A 322 67.77 1.14 -66.85
N MET A 323 66.52 1.60 -67.00
CA MET A 323 66.00 2.06 -68.29
C MET A 323 66.74 3.32 -68.77
N THR A 324 67.08 4.24 -67.88
CA THR A 324 67.92 5.41 -68.22
C THR A 324 69.30 4.96 -68.74
N LYS A 325 69.92 3.97 -68.07
CA LYS A 325 71.19 3.41 -68.53
C LYS A 325 71.06 2.70 -69.87
N ALA A 326 70.00 1.92 -70.07
CA ALA A 326 69.70 1.25 -71.34
C ALA A 326 69.52 2.27 -72.47
N SER A 327 68.77 3.35 -72.24
CA SER A 327 68.58 4.44 -73.21
C SER A 327 69.91 5.04 -73.66
N ASN A 328 70.81 5.32 -72.71
CA ASN A 328 72.15 5.84 -73.02
C ASN A 328 72.98 4.84 -73.85
N THR A 329 72.89 3.54 -73.54
CA THR A 329 73.58 2.49 -74.31
C THR A 329 73.03 2.37 -75.74
N VAL A 330 71.70 2.44 -75.92
CA VAL A 330 71.08 2.39 -77.24
C VAL A 330 71.44 3.62 -78.07
N GLN A 331 71.43 4.83 -77.50
CA GLN A 331 71.92 6.03 -78.19
C GLN A 331 73.39 5.92 -78.62
N ALA A 332 74.25 5.39 -77.74
CA ALA A 332 75.65 5.17 -78.08
C ALA A 332 75.82 4.15 -79.22
N ALA A 333 75.00 3.09 -79.25
CA ALA A 333 74.99 2.10 -80.32
C ALA A 333 74.52 2.70 -81.67
N ALA A 334 73.44 3.48 -81.66
CA ALA A 334 72.94 4.19 -82.85
C ALA A 334 74.01 5.14 -83.43
N HIS A 335 74.67 5.93 -82.57
CA HIS A 335 75.77 6.81 -82.99
C HIS A 335 76.98 6.02 -83.54
N ALA A 336 77.33 4.87 -82.95
CA ALA A 336 78.39 4.01 -83.48
C ALA A 336 78.04 3.44 -84.86
N MET A 337 76.77 3.09 -85.11
CA MET A 337 76.30 2.63 -86.42
C MET A 337 76.33 3.75 -87.47
N GLU A 338 76.00 4.98 -87.09
CA GLU A 338 76.14 6.15 -87.96
C GLU A 338 77.61 6.37 -88.36
N GLN A 339 78.55 6.30 -87.41
CA GLN A 339 79.98 6.36 -87.71
C GLN A 339 80.44 5.22 -88.63
N LEU A 340 79.96 3.99 -88.39
CA LEU A 340 80.28 2.84 -89.23
C LEU A 340 79.76 3.03 -90.66
N SER A 341 78.55 3.56 -90.82
CA SER A 341 77.98 3.90 -92.13
C SER A 341 78.85 4.91 -92.88
N GLN A 342 79.31 5.97 -92.22
CA GLN A 342 80.23 6.95 -92.80
C GLN A 342 81.56 6.32 -93.23
N LYS A 343 82.12 5.40 -92.43
CA LYS A 343 83.36 4.69 -92.78
C LYS A 343 83.16 3.77 -93.99
N MET A 344 82.06 3.03 -94.06
CA MET A 344 81.74 2.19 -95.20
C MET A 344 81.54 3.01 -96.48
N ALA A 345 80.86 4.17 -96.42
CA ALA A 345 80.75 5.09 -97.54
C ALA A 345 82.13 5.60 -98.01
N SER A 346 83.04 5.88 -97.09
CA SER A 346 84.43 6.23 -97.43
C SER A 346 85.18 5.08 -98.11
N ILE A 347 84.94 3.82 -97.72
CA ILE A 347 85.54 2.65 -98.36
C ILE A 347 85.04 2.53 -99.79
N VAL A 348 83.73 2.67 -100.03
CA VAL A 348 83.16 2.66 -101.40
C VAL A 348 83.86 3.70 -102.28
N ARG A 349 84.01 4.94 -101.78
CA ARG A 349 84.70 6.01 -102.52
C ARG A 349 86.16 5.66 -102.83
N VAL A 350 86.90 5.09 -101.87
CA VAL A 350 88.30 4.68 -102.07
C VAL A 350 88.39 3.51 -103.07
N SER A 351 87.44 2.58 -103.05
CA SER A 351 87.37 1.49 -104.04
C SER A 351 87.10 2.00 -105.46
N GLU A 352 86.21 2.98 -105.63
CA GLU A 352 85.98 3.64 -106.92
C GLU A 352 87.24 4.35 -107.45
N GLU A 353 87.95 5.06 -106.58
CA GLU A 353 89.22 5.72 -106.94
C GLU A 353 90.30 4.70 -107.30
N THR A 354 90.39 3.60 -106.56
CA THR A 354 91.32 2.49 -106.85
C THR A 354 91.00 1.82 -108.19
N SER A 355 89.73 1.58 -108.50
CA SER A 355 89.28 1.06 -109.81
C SER A 355 89.70 1.99 -110.95
N LYS A 356 89.57 3.32 -110.77
CA LYS A 356 90.03 4.30 -111.76
C LYS A 356 91.54 4.25 -112.00
N ILE A 357 92.33 4.12 -110.93
CA ILE A 357 93.79 3.95 -111.03
C ILE A 357 94.12 2.64 -111.76
N ASN A 358 93.43 1.55 -111.41
CA ASN A 358 93.65 0.24 -111.99
C ASN A 358 93.33 0.19 -113.50
N ARG A 359 92.26 0.86 -113.95
CA ARG A 359 91.98 1.08 -115.38
C ARG A 359 93.10 1.85 -116.08
N THR A 360 93.68 2.85 -115.42
CA THR A 360 94.82 3.59 -115.96
C THR A 360 96.06 2.68 -116.12
N ILE A 361 96.27 1.71 -115.22
CA ILE A 361 97.34 0.72 -115.33
C ILE A 361 97.10 -0.21 -116.54
N ASP A 362 95.87 -0.68 -116.73
CA ASP A 362 95.48 -1.48 -117.90
C ASP A 362 95.71 -0.71 -119.21
N ASP A 363 95.31 0.56 -119.26
CA ASP A 363 95.56 1.46 -120.40
C ASP A 363 97.06 1.62 -120.69
N ILE A 364 97.89 1.86 -119.67
CA ILE A 364 99.36 1.96 -119.81
C ILE A 364 99.94 0.63 -120.31
N SER A 365 99.46 -0.48 -119.77
CA SER A 365 99.87 -1.81 -120.16
C SER A 365 99.56 -2.10 -121.63
N PHE A 366 98.34 -1.77 -122.08
CA PHE A 366 97.93 -1.89 -123.47
C PHE A 366 98.78 -1.02 -124.40
N GLN A 367 99.03 0.24 -124.02
CA GLN A 367 99.93 1.13 -124.77
C GLN A 367 101.36 0.58 -124.85
N THR A 368 101.88 0.02 -123.75
CA THR A 368 103.21 -0.59 -123.70
C THR A 368 103.29 -1.83 -124.59
N ASN A 369 102.26 -2.66 -124.59
CA ASN A 369 102.13 -3.83 -125.47
C ASN A 369 102.14 -3.42 -126.96
N LEU A 370 101.42 -2.35 -127.33
CA LEU A 370 101.44 -1.80 -128.69
C LEU A 370 102.80 -1.22 -129.08
N LEU A 371 103.46 -0.49 -128.18
CA LEU A 371 104.81 0.04 -128.41
C LEU A 371 105.84 -1.08 -128.60
N ALA A 372 105.76 -2.13 -127.76
CA ALA A 372 106.62 -3.31 -127.85
C ALA A 372 106.38 -4.10 -129.16
N LEU A 373 105.12 -4.23 -129.58
CA LEU A 373 104.78 -4.83 -130.87
C LEU A 373 105.37 -4.03 -132.04
N ASN A 374 105.24 -2.70 -132.02
CA ASN A 374 105.83 -1.84 -133.04
C ASN A 374 107.36 -1.98 -133.07
N ALA A 375 108.02 -2.05 -131.90
CA ALA A 375 109.46 -2.26 -131.79
C ALA A 375 109.89 -3.65 -132.31
N ALA A 376 109.13 -4.71 -132.02
CA ALA A 376 109.41 -6.06 -132.52
C ALA A 376 109.29 -6.13 -134.05
N VAL A 377 108.31 -5.45 -134.64
CA VAL A 377 108.14 -5.34 -136.09
C VAL A 377 109.32 -4.61 -136.74
N GLU A 378 109.76 -3.48 -136.18
CA GLU A 378 110.90 -2.73 -136.72
C GLU A 378 112.24 -3.48 -136.52
N ALA A 379 112.39 -4.21 -135.42
CA ALA A 379 113.53 -5.10 -135.19
C ALA A 379 113.59 -6.25 -136.21
N ALA A 380 112.46 -6.87 -136.53
CA ALA A 380 112.37 -7.89 -137.59
C ALA A 380 112.71 -7.31 -138.97
N ARG A 381 112.31 -6.05 -139.23
CA ARG A 381 112.64 -5.32 -140.46
C ARG A 381 114.14 -5.04 -140.63
N ALA A 382 114.87 -4.86 -139.52
CA ALA A 382 116.31 -4.61 -139.51
C ALA A 382 117.18 -5.88 -139.69
N GLY A 383 116.58 -7.08 -139.76
CA GLY A 383 117.30 -8.34 -139.99
C GLY A 383 118.28 -8.70 -138.86
N GLU A 384 119.50 -9.14 -139.20
CA GLU A 384 120.49 -9.57 -138.18
C GLU A 384 120.92 -8.46 -137.22
N ALA A 385 120.94 -7.19 -137.66
CA ALA A 385 121.28 -6.05 -136.80
C ALA A 385 120.22 -5.78 -135.72
N GLY A 386 118.98 -6.24 -135.93
CA GLY A 386 117.84 -6.06 -135.02
C GLY A 386 117.61 -7.21 -134.04
N ALA A 387 118.34 -8.32 -134.15
CA ALA A 387 118.06 -9.54 -133.41
C ALA A 387 118.04 -9.35 -131.88
N GLY A 388 118.98 -8.56 -131.34
CA GLY A 388 119.01 -8.23 -129.91
C GLY A 388 117.85 -7.34 -129.45
N PHE A 389 117.40 -6.41 -130.30
CA PHE A 389 116.24 -5.55 -130.02
C PHE A 389 114.92 -6.31 -130.09
N ALA A 390 114.81 -7.31 -130.98
CA ALA A 390 113.63 -8.15 -131.08
C ALA A 390 113.37 -8.93 -129.78
N VAL A 391 114.41 -9.48 -129.15
CA VAL A 391 114.30 -10.21 -127.87
C VAL A 391 113.83 -9.28 -126.74
N VAL A 392 114.38 -8.07 -126.66
CA VAL A 392 113.95 -7.08 -125.65
C VAL A 392 112.50 -6.64 -125.90
N ALA A 393 112.11 -6.42 -127.16
CA ALA A 393 110.75 -6.05 -127.51
C ALA A 393 109.74 -7.15 -127.14
N ASP A 394 110.05 -8.43 -127.41
CA ASP A 394 109.19 -9.55 -127.00
C ASP A 394 109.10 -9.70 -125.47
N GLU A 395 110.18 -9.46 -124.73
CA GLU A 395 110.16 -9.49 -123.26
C GLU A 395 109.32 -8.34 -122.68
N VAL A 396 109.44 -7.11 -123.22
CA VAL A 396 108.59 -5.97 -122.84
C VAL A 396 107.13 -6.25 -123.18
N ARG A 397 106.85 -6.89 -124.32
CA ARG A 397 105.50 -7.30 -124.72
C ARG A 397 104.90 -8.30 -123.74
N ASN A 398 105.68 -9.31 -123.34
CA ASN A 398 105.27 -10.31 -122.35
C ASN A 398 104.99 -9.65 -120.99
N LEU A 399 105.88 -8.76 -120.54
CA LEU A 399 105.70 -8.01 -119.29
C LEU A 399 104.44 -7.15 -119.31
N ALA A 400 104.14 -6.49 -120.44
CA ALA A 400 102.90 -5.74 -120.63
C ALA A 400 101.67 -6.66 -120.56
N MET A 401 101.63 -7.77 -121.30
CA MET A 401 100.50 -8.71 -121.21
C MET A 401 100.28 -9.22 -119.78
N ARG A 402 101.34 -9.53 -119.05
CA ARG A 402 101.27 -9.91 -117.63
C ARG A 402 100.75 -8.79 -116.73
N ALA A 403 101.13 -7.54 -116.99
CA ALA A 403 100.63 -6.38 -116.27
C ALA A 403 99.14 -6.13 -116.53
N ALA A 404 98.67 -6.32 -117.78
CA ALA A 404 97.24 -6.22 -118.12
C ALA A 404 96.42 -7.32 -117.43
N GLU A 405 96.93 -8.56 -117.42
CA GLU A 405 96.27 -9.67 -116.72
C GLU A 405 96.21 -9.43 -115.21
N ALA A 406 97.28 -8.92 -114.60
CA ALA A 406 97.30 -8.53 -113.20
C ALA A 406 96.32 -7.38 -112.90
N ALA A 407 96.28 -6.34 -113.74
CA ALA A 407 95.33 -5.23 -113.60
C ALA A 407 93.88 -5.73 -113.70
N LYS A 408 93.56 -6.61 -114.63
CA LYS A 408 92.23 -7.20 -114.76
C LYS A 408 91.82 -8.02 -113.52
N SER A 409 92.73 -8.84 -112.99
CA SER A 409 92.51 -9.58 -111.74
C SER A 409 92.29 -8.64 -110.54
N SER A 410 93.07 -7.55 -110.46
CA SER A 410 92.85 -6.50 -109.47
C SER A 410 91.48 -5.81 -109.63
N GLU A 411 91.00 -5.58 -110.85
CA GLU A 411 89.68 -4.96 -111.10
C GLU A 411 88.55 -5.86 -110.57
N GLU A 412 88.63 -7.18 -110.81
CA GLU A 412 87.65 -8.14 -110.30
C GLU A 412 87.62 -8.15 -108.76
N LEU A 413 88.79 -8.11 -108.10
CA LEU A 413 88.88 -8.04 -106.64
C LEU A 413 88.34 -6.71 -106.08
N ILE A 414 88.66 -5.58 -106.72
CA ILE A 414 88.16 -4.25 -106.34
C ILE A 414 86.63 -4.21 -106.49
N GLY A 415 86.10 -4.69 -107.62
CA GLY A 415 84.66 -4.76 -107.87
C GLY A 415 83.92 -5.66 -106.88
N GLY A 416 84.49 -6.83 -106.57
CA GLY A 416 83.97 -7.73 -105.54
C GLY A 416 83.94 -7.08 -104.16
N THR A 417 85.01 -6.37 -103.78
CA THR A 417 85.10 -5.65 -102.52
C THR A 417 84.08 -4.51 -102.44
N ALA A 418 83.95 -3.71 -103.51
CA ALA A 418 82.98 -2.62 -103.57
C ALA A 418 81.53 -3.12 -103.41
N LYS A 419 81.20 -4.23 -104.07
CA LYS A 419 79.88 -4.87 -103.94
C LYS A 419 79.63 -5.35 -102.50
N ALA A 420 80.60 -6.05 -101.89
CA ALA A 420 80.47 -6.53 -100.52
C ALA A 420 80.30 -5.38 -99.51
N VAL A 421 80.99 -4.26 -99.71
CA VAL A 421 80.85 -3.06 -98.87
C VAL A 421 79.48 -2.40 -99.08
N GLN A 422 78.96 -2.33 -100.31
CA GLN A 422 77.60 -1.80 -100.56
C GLN A 422 76.52 -2.65 -99.87
N GLU A 423 76.63 -3.97 -99.92
CA GLU A 423 75.75 -4.88 -99.16
C GLU A 423 75.88 -4.62 -97.64
N GLY A 424 77.10 -4.40 -97.15
CA GLY A 424 77.36 -4.00 -95.77
C GLY A 424 76.72 -2.67 -95.37
N VAL A 425 76.72 -1.65 -96.25
CA VAL A 425 76.07 -0.36 -96.02
C VAL A 425 74.56 -0.54 -95.80
N ALA A 426 73.91 -1.36 -96.62
CA ALA A 426 72.49 -1.66 -96.46
C ALA A 426 72.20 -2.31 -95.09
N MET A 427 72.99 -3.30 -94.70
CA MET A 427 72.86 -3.99 -93.41
C MET A 427 73.08 -3.04 -92.22
N VAL A 428 74.08 -2.17 -92.28
CA VAL A 428 74.32 -1.15 -91.24
C VAL A 428 73.14 -0.17 -91.14
N ARG A 429 72.56 0.24 -92.27
CA ARG A 429 71.40 1.14 -92.29
C ARG A 429 70.18 0.51 -91.61
N ASP A 430 69.88 -0.74 -91.95
CA ASP A 430 68.73 -1.45 -91.36
C ASP A 430 68.96 -1.74 -89.87
N THR A 431 70.20 -2.04 -89.47
CA THR A 431 70.60 -2.18 -88.06
C THR A 431 70.44 -0.85 -87.31
N ASN A 432 70.82 0.28 -87.93
CA ASN A 432 70.66 1.60 -87.32
C ASN A 432 69.18 1.95 -87.12
N GLN A 433 68.30 1.63 -88.09
CA GLN A 433 66.85 1.78 -87.91
C GLN A 433 66.34 0.96 -86.73
N THR A 434 66.80 -0.29 -86.60
CA THR A 434 66.41 -1.17 -85.48
C THR A 434 66.82 -0.57 -84.12
N PHE A 435 67.99 0.08 -84.04
CA PHE A 435 68.40 0.77 -82.81
C PHE A 435 67.56 2.02 -82.50
N ASN A 436 67.11 2.76 -83.52
CA ASN A 436 66.20 3.88 -83.32
C ASN A 436 64.84 3.40 -82.79
N ASP A 437 64.26 2.36 -83.38
CA ASP A 437 63.00 1.77 -82.92
C ASP A 437 63.15 1.22 -81.48
N LEU A 438 64.30 0.62 -81.16
CA LEU A 438 64.63 0.17 -79.81
C LEU A 438 64.71 1.33 -78.81
N ALA A 439 65.23 2.49 -79.22
CA ALA A 439 65.30 3.69 -78.38
C ALA A 439 63.90 4.19 -78.01
N ASP A 440 62.97 4.17 -78.97
CA ASP A 440 61.57 4.54 -78.73
C ASP A 440 60.88 3.57 -77.76
N ILE A 441 61.11 2.26 -77.90
CA ILE A 441 60.57 1.24 -76.98
C ILE A 441 61.14 1.43 -75.56
N VAL A 442 62.46 1.64 -75.44
CA VAL A 442 63.13 1.90 -74.16
C VAL A 442 62.54 3.14 -73.47
N THR A 443 62.25 4.19 -74.23
CA THR A 443 61.62 5.41 -73.72
C THR A 443 60.21 5.14 -73.20
N GLN A 444 59.39 4.40 -73.95
CA GLN A 444 58.03 4.03 -73.53
C GLN A 444 58.03 3.18 -72.26
N VAL A 445 58.93 2.21 -72.14
CA VAL A 445 59.06 1.39 -70.93
C VAL A 445 59.50 2.24 -69.74
N ALA A 446 60.41 3.20 -69.93
CA ALA A 446 60.81 4.12 -68.88
C ALA A 446 59.61 4.97 -68.37
N THR A 447 58.77 5.46 -69.29
CA THR A 447 57.54 6.19 -68.93
C THR A 447 56.59 5.32 -68.09
N LEU A 448 56.30 4.09 -68.52
CA LEU A 448 55.43 3.17 -67.79
C LEU A 448 55.96 2.85 -66.39
N VAL A 449 57.28 2.64 -66.26
CA VAL A 449 57.92 2.41 -64.95
C VAL A 449 57.81 3.65 -64.06
N GLY A 450 57.94 4.85 -64.63
CA GLY A 450 57.68 6.10 -63.93
C GLY A 450 56.25 6.21 -63.40
N GLU A 451 55.26 5.85 -64.22
CA GLU A 451 53.84 5.81 -63.82
C GLU A 451 53.59 4.80 -62.70
N ILE A 452 54.21 3.61 -62.76
CA ILE A 452 54.15 2.62 -61.67
C ILE A 452 54.69 3.20 -60.37
N SER A 453 55.83 3.89 -60.41
CA SER A 453 56.43 4.51 -59.21
C SER A 453 55.49 5.54 -58.56
N VAL A 454 54.86 6.40 -59.38
CA VAL A 454 53.88 7.39 -58.91
C VAL A 454 52.64 6.69 -58.34
N ALA A 455 52.10 5.69 -59.03
CA ALA A 455 50.93 4.94 -58.58
C ALA A 455 51.19 4.19 -57.26
N SER A 456 52.36 3.54 -57.13
CA SER A 456 52.76 2.87 -55.88
C SER A 456 52.95 3.86 -54.72
N SER A 457 53.49 5.06 -54.98
CA SER A 457 53.58 6.10 -53.95
C SER A 457 52.20 6.57 -53.47
N GLU A 458 51.24 6.70 -54.38
CA GLU A 458 49.86 7.06 -54.02
C GLU A 458 49.13 5.93 -53.28
N GLN A 459 49.33 4.67 -53.69
CA GLN A 459 48.85 3.50 -52.96
C GLN A 459 49.40 3.46 -51.52
N ALA A 460 50.68 3.75 -51.31
CA ALA A 460 51.27 3.78 -49.97
C ALA A 460 50.61 4.83 -49.06
N LYS A 461 50.28 6.01 -49.60
CA LYS A 461 49.50 7.03 -48.86
C LYS A 461 48.08 6.53 -48.56
N GLY A 462 47.41 5.92 -49.53
CA GLY A 462 46.08 5.34 -49.34
C GLY A 462 46.05 4.26 -48.26
N ILE A 463 47.04 3.37 -48.24
CA ILE A 463 47.21 2.34 -47.21
C ILE A 463 47.42 2.97 -45.83
N THR A 464 48.19 4.06 -45.74
CA THR A 464 48.37 4.80 -44.48
C THR A 464 47.04 5.33 -43.94
N GLN A 465 46.17 5.85 -44.81
CA GLN A 465 44.83 6.32 -44.42
C GLN A 465 43.92 5.16 -43.97
N ILE A 466 43.97 4.02 -44.67
CA ILE A 466 43.21 2.83 -44.28
C ILE A 466 43.70 2.31 -42.93
N SER A 467 45.01 2.28 -42.69
CA SER A 467 45.60 1.88 -41.40
C SER A 467 45.11 2.78 -40.25
N GLN A 468 45.01 4.09 -40.47
CA GLN A 468 44.42 5.01 -39.48
C GLN A 468 42.94 4.70 -39.21
N ALA A 469 42.16 4.38 -40.24
CA ALA A 469 40.75 4.01 -40.10
C ALA A 469 40.59 2.67 -39.33
N VAL A 470 41.47 1.70 -39.58
CA VAL A 470 41.51 0.43 -38.84
C VAL A 470 41.85 0.65 -37.37
N SER A 471 42.80 1.54 -37.06
CA SER A 471 43.10 1.92 -35.66
C SER A 471 41.91 2.60 -34.97
N GLN A 472 41.12 3.37 -35.70
CA GLN A 472 39.88 3.96 -35.17
C GLN A 472 38.80 2.89 -34.93
N GLN A 473 38.68 1.90 -35.83
CA GLN A 473 37.77 0.76 -35.63
C GLN A 473 38.17 -0.09 -34.42
N ASP A 474 39.46 -0.34 -34.21
CA ASP A 474 39.95 -1.05 -33.01
C ASP A 474 39.48 -0.36 -31.72
N LYS A 475 39.58 0.97 -31.64
CA LYS A 475 39.05 1.73 -30.48
C LYS A 475 37.55 1.55 -30.28
N LEU A 476 36.77 1.53 -31.37
CA LEU A 476 35.32 1.30 -31.30
C LEU A 476 34.99 -0.13 -30.86
N ILE A 477 35.75 -1.12 -31.31
CA ILE A 477 35.62 -2.52 -30.87
C ILE A 477 35.90 -2.63 -29.38
N GLN A 478 36.97 -2.00 -28.87
CA GLN A 478 37.26 -1.97 -27.44
C GLN A 478 36.15 -1.27 -26.64
N GLN A 479 35.60 -0.18 -27.17
CA GLN A 479 34.45 0.50 -26.56
C GLN A 479 33.20 -0.40 -26.54
N ASN A 480 32.88 -1.07 -27.63
CA ASN A 480 31.75 -2.00 -27.71
C ASN A 480 31.90 -3.16 -26.71
N ALA A 481 33.11 -3.67 -26.52
CA ALA A 481 33.38 -4.70 -25.52
C ALA A 481 33.10 -4.18 -24.10
N ALA A 482 33.57 -2.97 -23.77
CA ALA A 482 33.31 -2.35 -22.48
C ALA A 482 31.82 -2.04 -22.25
N GLU A 483 31.12 -1.56 -23.28
CA GLU A 483 29.66 -1.30 -23.21
C GLU A 483 28.87 -2.60 -23.05
N SER A 484 29.30 -3.67 -23.72
CA SER A 484 28.71 -5.00 -23.57
C SER A 484 28.82 -5.52 -22.14
N ASP A 485 30.00 -5.43 -21.52
CA ASP A 485 30.20 -5.81 -20.13
C ASP A 485 29.29 -4.96 -19.20
N GLN A 486 29.16 -3.67 -19.50
CA GLN A 486 28.29 -2.77 -18.75
C GLN A 486 26.80 -3.14 -18.90
N PHE A 487 26.35 -3.60 -20.07
CA PHE A 487 24.97 -4.08 -20.25
C PHE A 487 24.68 -5.30 -19.40
N GLU A 488 25.60 -6.26 -19.31
CA GLU A 488 25.43 -7.45 -18.47
C GLU A 488 25.32 -7.07 -16.99
N VAL A 489 26.22 -6.20 -16.50
CA VAL A 489 26.18 -5.69 -15.12
C VAL A 489 24.87 -4.95 -14.83
N ASN A 490 24.46 -4.04 -15.73
CA ASN A 490 23.25 -3.26 -15.54
C ASN A 490 21.99 -4.14 -15.58
N ALA A 491 21.93 -5.10 -16.50
CA ALA A 491 20.82 -6.06 -16.59
C ALA A 491 20.69 -6.90 -15.32
N ASN A 492 21.81 -7.39 -14.78
CA ASN A 492 21.84 -8.13 -13.52
C ASN A 492 21.35 -7.27 -12.35
N ASN A 493 21.84 -6.02 -12.23
CA ASN A 493 21.40 -5.10 -11.18
C ASN A 493 19.88 -4.81 -11.26
N ILE A 494 19.34 -4.59 -12.47
CA ILE A 494 17.88 -4.38 -12.66
C ILE A 494 17.10 -5.65 -12.31
N MET A 495 17.63 -6.82 -12.66
CA MET A 495 17.01 -8.10 -12.31
C MET A 495 16.98 -8.32 -10.79
N ASP A 496 18.06 -8.02 -10.09
CA ASP A 496 18.11 -8.10 -8.62
C ASP A 496 17.11 -7.13 -7.97
N GLU A 497 17.04 -5.88 -8.45
CA GLU A 497 16.07 -4.89 -7.95
C GLU A 497 14.62 -5.33 -8.22
N ALA A 498 14.34 -5.93 -9.38
CA ALA A 498 13.02 -6.48 -9.69
C ALA A 498 12.65 -7.68 -8.79
N ILE A 499 13.61 -8.52 -8.42
CA ILE A 499 13.42 -9.60 -7.45
C ILE A 499 13.09 -9.02 -6.08
N THR A 500 13.85 -8.04 -5.61
CA THR A 500 13.59 -7.34 -4.34
C THR A 500 12.21 -6.66 -4.34
N LEU A 501 11.84 -5.99 -5.43
CA LEU A 501 10.52 -5.39 -5.59
C LEU A 501 9.41 -6.44 -5.51
N ASN A 502 9.56 -7.59 -6.17
CA ASN A 502 8.61 -8.70 -6.09
C ASN A 502 8.46 -9.23 -4.65
N GLN A 503 9.54 -9.35 -3.88
CA GLN A 503 9.49 -9.74 -2.47
C GLN A 503 8.69 -8.72 -1.63
N MET A 504 8.91 -7.42 -1.84
CA MET A 504 8.16 -6.36 -1.15
C MET A 504 6.66 -6.37 -1.53
N ILE A 505 6.34 -6.65 -2.80
CA ILE A 505 4.97 -6.77 -3.29
C ILE A 505 4.27 -7.98 -2.66
N GLU A 506 4.96 -9.11 -2.53
CA GLU A 506 4.45 -10.32 -1.88
C GLU A 506 4.15 -10.07 -0.39
N GLU A 507 5.08 -9.40 0.32
CA GLU A 507 4.86 -9.01 1.71
C GLU A 507 3.66 -8.06 1.87
N LEU A 508 3.53 -7.07 1.00
CA LEU A 508 2.40 -6.15 0.96
C LEU A 508 1.08 -6.89 0.67
N GLY A 509 1.09 -7.83 -0.27
CA GLY A 509 -0.06 -8.69 -0.60
C GLY A 509 -0.53 -9.51 0.60
N ARG A 510 0.42 -10.08 1.36
CA ARG A 510 0.14 -10.82 2.59
C ARG A 510 -0.48 -9.93 3.68
N LEU A 511 0.02 -8.70 3.85
CA LEU A 511 -0.49 -7.75 4.84
C LEU A 511 -1.94 -7.32 4.60
N ILE A 512 -2.36 -7.22 3.33
CA ILE A 512 -3.72 -6.81 2.97
C ILE A 512 -4.70 -7.99 2.79
N GLY A 513 -4.26 -9.23 3.06
CA GLY A 513 -5.08 -10.43 2.91
C GLY A 513 -5.46 -10.74 1.47
N VAL A 514 -4.72 -10.19 0.49
CA VAL A 514 -4.85 -10.57 -0.91
C VAL A 514 -3.98 -11.82 -1.07
N GLN A 515 -4.61 -12.98 -0.94
CA GLN A 515 -3.96 -14.23 -1.28
C GLN A 515 -3.69 -14.17 -2.79
N GLN A 516 -2.43 -13.96 -3.16
CA GLN A 516 -2.01 -14.14 -4.55
C GLN A 516 -2.46 -15.53 -4.97
N GLN A 517 -3.40 -15.60 -5.92
CA GLN A 517 -3.49 -16.78 -6.75
C GLN A 517 -2.11 -16.89 -7.37
N THR A 518 -1.34 -17.88 -6.93
CA THR A 518 -0.13 -18.34 -7.59
C THR A 518 -0.56 -18.83 -8.96
N THR A 519 -0.77 -17.89 -9.89
CA THR A 519 -0.83 -18.19 -11.31
C THR A 519 0.55 -18.68 -11.65
N SER A 520 0.66 -20.00 -11.60
CA SER A 520 1.63 -20.86 -12.27
C SER A 520 1.65 -20.54 -13.77
N SER A 521 2.07 -19.32 -14.13
CA SER A 521 2.36 -18.91 -15.49
C SER A 521 3.81 -19.23 -15.80
N GLN A 522 4.19 -20.49 -15.57
CA GLN A 522 5.49 -21.03 -15.94
C GLN A 522 5.41 -21.77 -17.30
N LYS A 523 4.39 -21.49 -18.14
CA LYS A 523 4.17 -22.28 -19.37
C LYS A 523 3.84 -21.51 -20.65
N ALA A 524 3.87 -20.19 -20.70
CA ALA A 524 3.51 -19.45 -21.91
C ALA A 524 4.58 -18.52 -22.52
N SER A 525 5.81 -18.49 -21.99
CA SER A 525 6.90 -17.68 -22.58
C SER A 525 7.93 -18.54 -23.32
N ARG A 526 7.46 -19.54 -24.07
CA ARG A 526 8.30 -20.32 -25.00
C ARG A 526 7.69 -20.29 -26.40
N SER A 527 7.72 -19.13 -27.05
CA SER A 527 7.77 -18.97 -28.52
C SER A 527 7.42 -17.55 -28.95
N THR A 528 8.29 -16.59 -28.66
CA THR A 528 8.47 -15.49 -29.61
C THR A 528 9.95 -15.18 -29.67
N ARG A 529 10.65 -16.07 -30.37
CA ARG A 529 11.97 -15.79 -30.93
C ARG A 529 11.75 -14.58 -31.83
N LEU A 530 12.24 -13.41 -31.43
CA LEU A 530 12.33 -12.26 -32.31
C LEU A 530 13.27 -12.69 -33.46
N GLN A 531 12.69 -13.10 -34.59
CA GLN A 531 13.43 -13.27 -35.82
C GLN A 531 13.72 -11.86 -36.32
N LEU A 532 14.97 -11.41 -36.14
CA LEU A 532 15.47 -10.33 -36.96
C LEU A 532 15.43 -10.78 -38.43
N PRO A 533 15.07 -9.88 -39.36
CA PRO A 533 15.16 -10.19 -40.78
C PRO A 533 16.62 -10.51 -41.14
N PRO A 534 16.86 -11.39 -42.13
CA PRO A 534 18.21 -11.69 -42.57
C PRO A 534 18.89 -10.40 -43.04
N ALA A 535 20.13 -10.18 -42.60
CA ALA A 535 21.02 -9.22 -43.22
C ALA A 535 21.12 -9.60 -44.71
N GLY A 536 20.61 -8.71 -45.56
CA GLY A 536 20.73 -8.84 -47.01
C GLY A 536 22.18 -8.65 -47.46
N PRO A 537 22.50 -9.10 -48.69
CA PRO A 537 23.86 -9.31 -49.18
C PRO A 537 24.75 -8.07 -49.20
#